data_AF-A0A1C2HER3-F1
#
_entry.id   AF-A0A1C2HER3-F1
#
_cell.length_a   1.000
_cell.length_b   1.000
_cell.length_c   1.000
_cell.angle_alpha   90.00
_cell.angle_beta   90.00
_cell.angle_gamma   90.00
#
_symmetry.space_group_name_H-M   'P 1'
#
loop_
_entity.id
_entity.type
_entity.pdbx_description
1 polymer ?
#
loop_
_entity_poly.entity_id
_entity_poly.type
_entity_poly.pdbx_seq_one_letter_code
_entity_poly.pdbx_strand_id
1 'polypeptide(L)'
;MTFSVTSLSVLTAQTGAGGAQASVLSMGEANVERDPDVLRDLVAAVDAGSKNGANGVNQSVLAETGLGRGEDATSRRRAAHADKLEGMLNALSRLKMLTERGSSTMVAMSSNQDRDAVSVYTSGVVSRLTTGAGDDSVSVSAAAVEKMRTGAGNDAVVIEADVVSDIRTDPGRAWGRSHGRATQVAGNDAVAIQAQIVDRVSTGGGNDAVAIQAALVQNIATGDGNDSLTMVAGALRGIDTGSGADTVVIDAVMGASNAYSWTRSDLRSKGFAAGHDAPADVRLGAGNDVLTIKTVEDVSVSGGTGDDLIHVAGGSVVLQYDAGDGNDVVSVAAGATLAIDLGRGVEWSAQWEGDALVVQLGEGSMRIEGAAYAGAIGIGGAGATTKILHQAPVMDLSA
;
A
#
# COMPACT_ATOMS: atom_id res chain seq x y z
N MET A 1 8.65 -19.19 -27.95
CA MET A 1 7.21 -19.11 -27.59
C MET A 1 7.16 -19.04 -26.07
N THR A 2 7.21 -17.84 -25.54
CA THR A 2 7.13 -17.57 -24.10
C THR A 2 5.65 -17.52 -23.73
N PHE A 3 5.26 -18.35 -22.77
CA PHE A 3 3.90 -18.43 -22.26
C PHE A 3 3.64 -17.21 -21.37
N SER A 4 2.69 -16.35 -21.76
CA SER A 4 2.15 -15.34 -20.84
C SER A 4 0.95 -15.97 -20.12
N VAL A 5 1.12 -16.17 -18.82
CA VAL A 5 0.13 -16.73 -17.89
C VAL A 5 -0.86 -15.62 -17.57
N THR A 6 -2.15 -15.85 -17.84
CA THR A 6 -3.23 -14.96 -17.42
C THR A 6 -3.34 -15.11 -15.91
N SER A 7 -3.12 -14.03 -15.17
CA SER A 7 -3.04 -14.04 -13.70
C SER A 7 -4.39 -14.39 -13.08
N LEU A 8 -4.41 -15.46 -12.27
CA LEU A 8 -5.53 -15.79 -11.39
C LEU A 8 -5.21 -15.22 -10.01
N SER A 9 -5.95 -14.21 -9.56
CA SER A 9 -5.78 -13.69 -8.20
C SER A 9 -6.72 -14.39 -7.22
N VAL A 10 -6.17 -14.89 -6.12
CA VAL A 10 -6.94 -15.38 -4.97
C VAL A 10 -6.86 -14.31 -3.88
N LEU A 11 -8.00 -13.70 -3.54
CA LEU A 11 -8.11 -12.79 -2.40
C LEU A 11 -8.68 -13.55 -1.21
N THR A 12 -8.06 -13.40 -0.05
CA THR A 12 -8.56 -13.99 1.20
C THR A 12 -8.52 -12.97 2.32
N ALA A 13 -9.58 -12.91 3.12
CA ALA A 13 -9.62 -12.20 4.39
C ALA A 13 -10.20 -13.17 5.44
N GLN A 14 -9.52 -13.30 6.58
CA GLN A 14 -9.91 -14.15 7.70
C GLN A 14 -9.62 -13.42 9.01
N THR A 15 -10.56 -13.46 9.94
CA THR A 15 -10.45 -12.78 11.22
C THR A 15 -10.73 -13.71 12.38
N GLY A 16 -10.30 -13.32 13.57
CA GLY A 16 -10.63 -14.00 14.81
C GLY A 16 -9.91 -13.43 16.02
N ALA A 17 -10.19 -14.02 17.19
CA ALA A 17 -9.60 -13.58 18.46
C ALA A 17 -8.08 -13.72 18.54
N GLY A 18 -7.46 -14.49 17.63
CA GLY A 18 -6.01 -14.65 17.52
C GLY A 18 -5.32 -13.66 16.56
N GLY A 19 -6.07 -12.74 15.96
CA GLY A 19 -5.59 -11.78 14.95
C GLY A 19 -6.27 -11.94 13.60
N ALA A 20 -6.00 -11.01 12.70
CA ALA A 20 -6.47 -11.02 11.32
C ALA A 20 -5.43 -11.58 10.33
N GLN A 21 -5.90 -12.05 9.18
CA GLN A 21 -5.08 -12.49 8.06
C GLN A 21 -5.73 -12.05 6.74
N ALA A 22 -4.96 -11.34 5.91
CA ALA A 22 -5.36 -10.96 4.56
C ALA A 22 -4.30 -11.39 3.55
N SER A 23 -4.72 -11.76 2.34
CA SER A 23 -3.81 -12.05 1.25
C SER A 23 -4.40 -11.69 -0.11
N VAL A 24 -3.53 -11.26 -1.02
CA VAL A 24 -3.82 -11.11 -2.45
C VAL A 24 -2.76 -11.92 -3.19
N LEU A 25 -3.14 -13.11 -3.68
CA LEU A 25 -2.23 -14.05 -4.33
C LEU A 25 -2.46 -14.05 -5.84
N SER A 26 -1.66 -13.30 -6.60
CA SER A 26 -1.68 -13.32 -8.06
C SER A 26 -0.89 -14.51 -8.61
N MET A 27 -1.56 -15.46 -9.25
CA MET A 27 -0.94 -16.56 -10.01
C MET A 27 -0.55 -16.08 -11.42
N GLY A 28 0.49 -15.24 -11.54
CA GLY A 28 1.01 -14.70 -12.82
C GLY A 28 1.84 -13.43 -12.62
N GLU A 29 2.43 -12.87 -13.68
CA GLU A 29 3.04 -11.52 -13.60
C GLU A 29 1.98 -10.56 -13.05
N ALA A 30 2.32 -9.82 -12.00
CA ALA A 30 1.40 -8.94 -11.30
C ALA A 30 0.73 -7.98 -12.30
N ASN A 31 -0.60 -7.90 -12.31
CA ASN A 31 -1.39 -6.96 -13.14
C ASN A 31 -1.23 -5.48 -12.68
N VAL A 32 -0.12 -5.15 -12.04
CA VAL A 32 0.17 -3.83 -11.52
C VAL A 32 1.04 -3.14 -12.56
N GLU A 33 0.63 -1.95 -12.99
CA GLU A 33 1.46 -1.11 -13.88
C GLU A 33 2.82 -0.87 -13.24
N ARG A 34 3.90 -1.09 -14.00
CA ARG A 34 5.28 -0.98 -13.53
C ARG A 34 6.07 0.12 -14.24
N ASP A 35 5.51 0.75 -15.27
CA ASP A 35 6.15 1.87 -15.97
C ASP A 35 6.03 3.17 -15.14
N PRO A 36 7.15 3.75 -14.66
CA PRO A 36 7.13 4.95 -13.84
C PRO A 36 6.48 6.16 -14.52
N ASP A 37 6.59 6.31 -15.84
CA ASP A 37 6.03 7.47 -16.53
C ASP A 37 4.51 7.39 -16.60
N VAL A 38 3.97 6.19 -16.87
CA VAL A 38 2.52 5.93 -16.82
C VAL A 38 1.98 6.12 -15.40
N LEU A 39 2.74 5.71 -14.39
CA LEU A 39 2.35 5.89 -12.99
C LEU A 39 2.36 7.36 -12.56
N ARG A 40 3.31 8.17 -13.02
CA ARG A 40 3.31 9.63 -12.80
C ARG A 40 2.09 10.29 -13.41
N ASP A 41 1.72 9.91 -14.63
CA ASP A 41 0.52 10.42 -15.28
C ASP A 41 -0.75 10.03 -14.49
N LEU A 42 -0.81 8.80 -13.98
CA LEU A 42 -1.88 8.34 -13.09
C LEU A 42 -1.97 9.16 -11.79
N VAL A 43 -0.85 9.37 -11.11
CA VAL A 43 -0.79 10.18 -9.89
C VAL A 43 -1.25 11.61 -10.18
N ALA A 44 -0.75 12.23 -11.26
CA ALA A 44 -1.13 13.59 -11.66
C ALA A 44 -2.63 13.71 -11.98
N ALA A 45 -3.20 12.71 -12.66
CA ALA A 45 -4.62 12.68 -12.99
C ALA A 45 -5.50 12.54 -11.73
N VAL A 46 -5.11 11.69 -10.77
CA VAL A 46 -5.80 11.56 -9.48
C VAL A 46 -5.72 12.86 -8.66
N ASP A 47 -4.57 13.52 -8.63
CA ASP A 47 -4.37 14.80 -7.95
C ASP A 47 -5.22 15.92 -8.57
N ALA A 48 -5.32 15.96 -9.89
CA ALA A 48 -6.17 16.92 -10.60
C ALA A 48 -7.65 16.69 -10.30
N GLY A 49 -8.10 15.42 -10.25
CA GLY A 49 -9.46 15.04 -9.88
C GLY A 49 -9.83 15.48 -8.46
N SER A 50 -8.92 15.30 -7.49
CA SER A 50 -9.13 15.68 -6.09
C SER A 50 -9.31 17.21 -5.91
N LYS A 51 -8.49 18.02 -6.59
CA LYS A 51 -8.54 19.50 -6.49
C LYS A 51 -9.82 20.13 -7.02
N ASN A 52 -10.51 19.45 -7.95
CA ASN A 52 -11.74 19.94 -8.56
C ASN A 52 -13.00 19.67 -7.73
N GLY A 53 -12.87 19.14 -6.50
CA GLY A 53 -13.99 19.02 -5.56
C GLY A 53 -15.04 17.96 -5.92
N ALA A 54 -14.77 17.11 -6.92
CA ALA A 54 -15.53 15.90 -7.16
C ALA A 54 -15.17 14.90 -6.06
N ASN A 55 -15.97 14.86 -5.00
CA ASN A 55 -15.89 13.84 -3.96
C ASN A 55 -16.27 12.49 -4.59
N GLY A 56 -15.27 11.77 -5.10
CA GLY A 56 -15.41 10.48 -5.76
C GLY A 56 -14.28 10.32 -6.76
N VAL A 57 -13.39 9.36 -6.52
CA VAL A 57 -12.39 8.91 -7.49
C VAL A 57 -13.16 8.39 -8.71
N ASN A 58 -13.35 9.27 -9.70
CA ASN A 58 -14.30 9.08 -10.77
C ASN A 58 -13.65 8.31 -11.93
N GLN A 59 -14.41 7.45 -12.59
CA GLN A 59 -13.94 6.61 -13.71
C GLN A 59 -13.28 7.40 -14.86
N SER A 60 -13.46 8.73 -14.91
CA SER A 60 -12.81 9.62 -15.90
C SER A 60 -11.29 9.61 -15.79
N VAL A 61 -10.73 9.43 -14.59
CA VAL A 61 -9.27 9.44 -14.36
C VAL A 61 -8.59 8.27 -15.07
N LEU A 62 -9.27 7.12 -15.16
CA LEU A 62 -8.78 5.92 -15.88
C LEU A 62 -8.87 6.08 -17.41
N ALA A 63 -9.77 6.93 -17.91
CA ALA A 63 -9.94 7.18 -19.34
C ALA A 63 -8.90 8.19 -19.88
N GLU A 64 -8.42 9.12 -19.04
CA GLU A 64 -7.46 10.16 -19.43
C GLU A 64 -6.01 9.65 -19.51
N THR A 65 -5.65 8.62 -18.75
CA THR A 65 -4.28 8.06 -18.72
C THR A 65 -4.05 6.90 -19.69
N GLY A 66 -5.03 6.59 -20.53
CA GLY A 66 -4.91 5.48 -21.50
C GLY A 66 -4.91 4.08 -20.87
N LEU A 67 -5.11 3.96 -19.55
CA LEU A 67 -5.24 2.70 -18.82
C LEU A 67 -6.63 2.05 -18.98
N GLY A 68 -7.51 2.67 -19.78
CA GLY A 68 -8.83 2.16 -20.14
C GLY A 68 -8.88 1.50 -21.53
N ARG A 69 -9.06 0.17 -21.54
CA ARG A 69 -9.46 -0.69 -22.69
C ARG A 69 -8.58 -0.62 -23.96
N GLY A 70 -7.71 -1.62 -24.09
CA GLY A 70 -7.27 -2.10 -25.40
C GLY A 70 -8.29 -3.11 -25.99
N GLU A 71 -9.07 -2.68 -26.98
CA GLU A 71 -9.63 -3.55 -28.05
C GLU A 71 -8.81 -3.21 -29.32
N ASP A 72 -8.41 -4.09 -30.23
CA ASP A 72 -8.99 -5.34 -30.71
C ASP A 72 -7.94 -6.10 -31.57
N ALA A 73 -7.78 -7.42 -31.41
CA ALA A 73 -7.21 -8.31 -32.44
C ALA A 73 -7.41 -9.81 -32.13
N THR A 74 -8.68 -10.22 -32.18
CA THR A 74 -9.14 -11.42 -32.92
C THR A 74 -8.97 -12.85 -32.36
N SER A 75 -10.10 -13.35 -31.83
CA SER A 75 -10.96 -14.31 -32.52
C SER A 75 -10.50 -15.74 -32.83
N ARG A 76 -9.48 -16.32 -32.17
CA ARG A 76 -9.20 -17.79 -32.31
C ARG A 76 -9.21 -18.62 -31.03
N ARG A 77 -9.33 -18.01 -29.84
CA ARG A 77 -9.48 -18.75 -28.56
C ARG A 77 -10.93 -19.07 -28.18
N ARG A 78 -11.87 -18.91 -29.13
CA ARG A 78 -13.34 -19.06 -28.93
C ARG A 78 -13.87 -20.51 -28.94
N ALA A 79 -13.04 -21.53 -29.19
CA ALA A 79 -13.55 -22.91 -29.35
C ALA A 79 -13.44 -23.80 -28.10
N ALA A 80 -12.66 -23.43 -27.07
CA ALA A 80 -12.49 -24.26 -25.87
C ALA A 80 -13.30 -23.78 -24.65
N HIS A 81 -13.96 -22.62 -24.76
CA HIS A 81 -14.82 -22.04 -23.71
C HIS A 81 -16.28 -22.51 -23.82
N ALA A 82 -16.67 -23.18 -24.91
CA ALA A 82 -18.06 -23.51 -25.22
C ALA A 82 -18.68 -24.58 -24.28
N ASP A 83 -17.92 -25.59 -23.87
CA ASP A 83 -18.44 -26.70 -23.05
C ASP A 83 -18.63 -26.33 -21.57
N LYS A 84 -17.83 -25.39 -21.06
CA LYS A 84 -18.02 -24.83 -19.71
C LYS A 84 -19.16 -23.81 -19.68
N LEU A 85 -19.42 -23.17 -20.83
CA LEU A 85 -20.56 -22.27 -21.05
C LEU A 85 -21.90 -23.01 -20.99
N GLU A 86 -22.02 -24.25 -21.46
CA GLU A 86 -23.29 -24.98 -21.48
C GLU A 86 -23.81 -25.36 -20.07
N GLY A 87 -22.90 -25.74 -19.17
CA GLY A 87 -23.21 -25.96 -17.74
C GLY A 87 -23.60 -24.67 -17.01
N MET A 88 -22.95 -23.55 -17.35
CA MET A 88 -23.26 -22.22 -16.80
C MET A 88 -24.53 -21.62 -17.41
N LEU A 89 -24.84 -21.90 -18.68
CA LEU A 89 -26.03 -21.40 -19.41
C LEU A 89 -27.35 -21.92 -18.81
N ASN A 90 -27.35 -23.12 -18.23
CA ASN A 90 -28.52 -23.68 -17.54
C ASN A 90 -28.75 -23.05 -16.15
N ALA A 91 -27.68 -22.68 -15.44
CA ALA A 91 -27.78 -21.89 -14.21
C ALA A 91 -28.19 -20.44 -14.51
N LEU A 92 -27.64 -19.87 -15.58
CA LEU A 92 -27.92 -18.51 -16.06
C LEU A 92 -29.36 -18.35 -16.55
N SER A 93 -29.96 -19.37 -17.18
CA SER A 93 -31.35 -19.31 -17.65
C SER A 93 -32.37 -19.22 -16.51
N ARG A 94 -32.04 -19.75 -15.32
CA ARG A 94 -32.86 -19.61 -14.11
C ARG A 94 -32.71 -18.25 -13.43
N LEU A 95 -31.53 -17.64 -13.55
CA LEU A 95 -31.25 -16.29 -13.06
C LEU A 95 -31.82 -15.20 -13.99
N LYS A 96 -31.84 -15.46 -15.30
CA LYS A 96 -32.27 -14.55 -16.38
C LYS A 96 -33.76 -14.18 -16.33
N MET A 97 -34.62 -15.02 -15.74
CA MET A 97 -36.04 -14.66 -15.52
C MET A 97 -36.25 -13.58 -14.44
N LEU A 98 -35.27 -13.36 -13.56
CA LEU A 98 -35.32 -12.29 -12.55
C LEU A 98 -34.72 -10.97 -13.06
N THR A 99 -34.01 -11.01 -14.20
CA THR A 99 -33.22 -9.90 -14.77
C THR A 99 -33.99 -9.00 -15.76
N GLU A 100 -35.22 -9.33 -16.15
CA GLU A 100 -35.92 -8.62 -17.25
C GLU A 100 -36.47 -7.21 -16.88
N ARG A 101 -36.12 -6.64 -15.72
CA ARG A 101 -36.50 -5.26 -15.34
C ARG A 101 -35.35 -4.33 -14.92
N GLY A 102 -34.11 -4.62 -15.33
CA GLY A 102 -33.07 -3.58 -15.51
C GLY A 102 -32.33 -3.11 -14.25
N SER A 103 -31.45 -3.95 -13.70
CA SER A 103 -30.16 -3.59 -13.08
C SER A 103 -29.38 -4.87 -12.78
N SER A 104 -28.16 -5.03 -13.33
CA SER A 104 -27.32 -6.25 -13.20
C SER A 104 -26.60 -6.32 -11.85
N THR A 105 -27.33 -6.09 -10.76
CA THR A 105 -26.79 -6.18 -9.40
C THR A 105 -27.31 -7.45 -8.75
N MET A 106 -26.41 -8.33 -8.32
CA MET A 106 -26.72 -9.42 -7.40
C MET A 106 -26.22 -9.03 -6.02
N VAL A 107 -27.13 -9.03 -5.04
CA VAL A 107 -26.80 -8.87 -3.62
C VAL A 107 -27.29 -10.11 -2.90
N ALA A 108 -26.38 -10.82 -2.23
CA ALA A 108 -26.70 -11.89 -1.29
C ALA A 108 -26.37 -11.42 0.13
N MET A 109 -27.33 -11.52 1.04
CA MET A 109 -27.15 -11.11 2.44
C MET A 109 -27.64 -12.22 3.35
N SER A 110 -26.86 -12.52 4.39
CA SER A 110 -27.25 -13.38 5.50
C SER A 110 -26.80 -12.70 6.78
N SER A 111 -27.75 -12.30 7.61
CA SER A 111 -27.48 -11.63 8.89
C SER A 111 -27.90 -12.54 10.05
N ASN A 112 -27.07 -12.61 11.09
CA ASN A 112 -27.46 -13.04 12.42
C ASN A 112 -26.95 -12.01 13.44
N GLN A 113 -27.40 -12.08 14.70
CA GLN A 113 -27.26 -11.00 15.68
C GLN A 113 -25.82 -10.46 15.87
N ASP A 114 -24.79 -11.24 15.53
CA ASP A 114 -23.39 -10.86 15.71
C ASP A 114 -22.54 -11.08 14.44
N ARG A 115 -23.11 -11.47 13.29
CA ARG A 115 -22.36 -11.75 12.04
C ARG A 115 -23.20 -11.53 10.79
N ASP A 116 -22.80 -10.56 9.98
CA ASP A 116 -23.37 -10.32 8.67
C ASP A 116 -22.47 -10.86 7.56
N ALA A 117 -23.02 -11.66 6.66
CA ALA A 117 -22.37 -12.06 5.42
C ALA A 117 -23.03 -11.34 4.24
N VAL A 118 -22.28 -10.49 3.55
CA VAL A 118 -22.74 -9.68 2.41
C VAL A 118 -21.87 -9.96 1.19
N SER A 119 -22.49 -10.37 0.09
CA SER A 119 -21.83 -10.49 -1.21
C SER A 119 -22.53 -9.61 -2.25
N VAL A 120 -21.75 -8.74 -2.90
CA VAL A 120 -22.23 -7.83 -3.94
C VAL A 120 -21.46 -8.10 -5.23
N TYR A 121 -22.21 -8.38 -6.30
CA TYR A 121 -21.67 -8.44 -7.66
C TYR A 121 -22.43 -7.45 -8.53
N THR A 122 -21.73 -6.46 -9.08
CA THR A 122 -22.31 -5.45 -9.96
C THR A 122 -21.30 -4.99 -10.99
N SER A 123 -21.76 -4.60 -12.18
CA SER A 123 -20.90 -3.90 -13.16
C SER A 123 -20.83 -2.39 -12.91
N GLY A 124 -21.50 -1.90 -11.86
CA GLY A 124 -21.63 -0.48 -11.53
C GLY A 124 -20.86 -0.09 -10.27
N VAL A 125 -21.29 1.00 -9.65
CA VAL A 125 -20.68 1.58 -8.45
C VAL A 125 -21.43 1.16 -7.20
N VAL A 126 -20.70 0.71 -6.18
CA VAL A 126 -21.17 0.56 -4.81
C VAL A 126 -20.89 1.87 -4.07
N SER A 127 -21.89 2.76 -4.05
CA SER A 127 -21.75 4.10 -3.46
C SER A 127 -21.71 4.10 -1.93
N ARG A 128 -22.32 3.09 -1.30
CA ARG A 128 -22.28 2.86 0.15
C ARG A 128 -22.60 1.41 0.49
N LEU A 129 -21.81 0.82 1.38
CA LEU A 129 -22.12 -0.45 2.05
C LEU A 129 -21.90 -0.31 3.56
N THR A 130 -22.80 -0.88 4.38
CA THR A 130 -22.65 -0.92 5.84
C THR A 130 -23.23 -2.22 6.41
N THR A 131 -22.49 -2.92 7.28
CA THR A 131 -22.94 -4.16 7.95
C THR A 131 -23.39 -3.89 9.38
N GLY A 132 -22.54 -3.35 10.27
CA GLY A 132 -23.02 -2.83 11.55
C GLY A 132 -22.08 -3.03 12.71
N ALA A 133 -22.36 -3.99 13.58
CA ALA A 133 -21.46 -4.42 14.64
C ALA A 133 -21.58 -5.95 14.71
N GLY A 134 -20.52 -6.62 15.12
CA GLY A 134 -20.38 -8.06 14.97
C GLY A 134 -19.17 -8.41 14.09
N ASP A 135 -18.87 -9.71 13.98
CA ASP A 135 -17.83 -10.18 13.06
C ASP A 135 -18.45 -10.35 11.66
N ASP A 136 -18.23 -9.40 10.77
CA ASP A 136 -18.85 -9.38 9.45
C ASP A 136 -17.94 -9.97 8.36
N SER A 137 -18.56 -10.48 7.29
CA SER A 137 -17.88 -10.97 6.09
C SER A 137 -18.47 -10.29 4.87
N VAL A 138 -17.65 -9.48 4.19
CA VAL A 138 -18.06 -8.70 3.03
C VAL A 138 -17.22 -9.07 1.82
N SER A 139 -17.87 -9.38 0.71
CA SER A 139 -17.22 -9.62 -0.59
C SER A 139 -17.87 -8.74 -1.66
N VAL A 140 -17.07 -7.92 -2.34
CA VAL A 140 -17.55 -7.02 -3.38
C VAL A 140 -16.75 -7.21 -4.67
N SER A 141 -17.46 -7.44 -5.76
CA SER A 141 -16.94 -7.31 -7.13
C SER A 141 -17.75 -6.24 -7.84
N ALA A 142 -17.11 -5.12 -8.15
CA ALA A 142 -17.75 -3.91 -8.66
C ALA A 142 -16.86 -3.16 -9.65
N ALA A 143 -17.40 -2.20 -10.40
CA ALA A 143 -16.55 -1.25 -11.13
C ALA A 143 -15.89 -0.27 -10.16
N ALA A 144 -16.61 0.17 -9.13
CA ALA A 144 -16.07 1.03 -8.08
C ALA A 144 -16.75 0.77 -6.74
N VAL A 145 -16.02 0.98 -5.65
CA VAL A 145 -16.53 1.03 -4.27
C VAL A 145 -16.16 2.38 -3.69
N GLU A 146 -17.15 3.21 -3.35
CA GLU A 146 -16.88 4.58 -2.90
C GLU A 146 -16.93 4.78 -1.40
N LYS A 147 -17.63 3.91 -0.65
CA LYS A 147 -17.71 3.98 0.81
C LYS A 147 -18.16 2.65 1.37
N MET A 148 -17.37 2.09 2.28
CA MET A 148 -17.72 0.89 3.02
C MET A 148 -17.45 1.09 4.51
N ARG A 149 -18.34 0.57 5.36
CA ARG A 149 -18.18 0.55 6.81
C ARG A 149 -18.63 -0.77 7.39
N THR A 150 -17.77 -1.55 8.04
CA THR A 150 -18.22 -2.80 8.67
C THR A 150 -18.58 -2.62 10.14
N GLY A 151 -17.88 -1.70 10.82
CA GLY A 151 -18.17 -1.27 12.18
C GLY A 151 -17.39 -2.11 13.19
N ALA A 152 -17.92 -2.29 14.41
CA ALA A 152 -17.11 -2.92 15.46
C ALA A 152 -17.19 -4.45 15.41
N GLY A 153 -16.10 -5.13 15.68
CA GLY A 153 -16.02 -6.60 15.62
C GLY A 153 -14.93 -7.01 14.62
N ASN A 154 -14.64 -8.31 14.49
CA ASN A 154 -13.54 -8.74 13.65
C ASN A 154 -14.02 -8.97 12.21
N ASP A 155 -13.78 -8.02 11.32
CA ASP A 155 -14.41 -7.97 10.00
C ASP A 155 -13.51 -8.48 8.88
N ALA A 156 -14.04 -9.36 8.03
CA ALA A 156 -13.35 -9.90 6.85
C ALA A 156 -13.90 -9.27 5.57
N VAL A 157 -13.11 -8.41 4.93
CA VAL A 157 -13.47 -7.66 3.73
C VAL A 157 -12.62 -8.08 2.53
N VAL A 158 -13.27 -8.43 1.42
CA VAL A 158 -12.64 -8.72 0.13
C VAL A 158 -13.24 -7.83 -0.95
N ILE A 159 -12.40 -7.09 -1.68
CA ILE A 159 -12.85 -6.18 -2.74
C ILE A 159 -12.01 -6.40 -4.00
N GLU A 160 -12.70 -6.65 -5.11
CA GLU A 160 -12.16 -6.58 -6.47
C GLU A 160 -12.93 -5.49 -7.24
N ALA A 161 -12.27 -4.38 -7.56
CA ALA A 161 -12.87 -3.28 -8.30
C ALA A 161 -11.83 -2.44 -9.03
N ASP A 162 -12.20 -1.61 -10.01
CA ASP A 162 -11.22 -0.71 -10.64
C ASP A 162 -10.78 0.38 -9.65
N VAL A 163 -11.73 0.88 -8.86
CA VAL A 163 -11.52 1.95 -7.87
C VAL A 163 -12.10 1.55 -6.52
N VAL A 164 -11.32 1.70 -5.47
CA VAL A 164 -11.74 1.47 -4.08
C VAL A 164 -11.45 2.71 -3.25
N SER A 165 -12.47 3.26 -2.60
CA SER A 165 -12.37 4.47 -1.80
C SER A 165 -13.18 4.40 -0.50
N ASP A 166 -12.69 5.09 0.54
CA ASP A 166 -13.36 5.24 1.85
C ASP A 166 -13.79 3.91 2.48
N ILE A 167 -12.87 2.96 2.57
CA ILE A 167 -13.07 1.71 3.30
C ILE A 167 -12.71 1.95 4.76
N ARG A 168 -13.63 1.63 5.67
CA ARG A 168 -13.38 1.66 7.11
C ARG A 168 -13.89 0.37 7.73
N THR A 169 -13.06 -0.38 8.42
CA THR A 169 -13.55 -1.57 9.12
C THR A 169 -14.00 -1.19 10.52
N ASP A 170 -13.16 -0.65 11.41
CA ASP A 170 -13.67 -0.18 12.70
C ASP A 170 -14.35 1.21 12.69
N PRO A 171 -15.20 1.49 13.69
CA PRO A 171 -15.62 2.83 14.06
C PRO A 171 -14.46 3.49 14.82
N GLY A 172 -13.30 3.64 14.17
CA GLY A 172 -12.12 4.22 14.78
C GLY A 172 -12.41 5.57 15.43
N ARG A 173 -11.64 5.91 16.47
CA ARG A 173 -11.48 7.32 16.85
C ARG A 173 -10.95 8.04 15.61
N ALA A 174 -11.74 8.95 15.05
CA ALA A 174 -11.29 9.75 13.92
C ALA A 174 -9.92 10.40 14.20
N TRP A 175 -9.06 10.44 13.18
CA TRP A 175 -7.75 11.08 13.15
C TRP A 175 -7.65 12.28 14.11
N GLY A 176 -6.83 12.16 15.16
CA GLY A 176 -6.41 13.29 16.01
C GLY A 176 -7.37 13.74 17.12
N ARG A 177 -8.28 12.91 17.66
CA ARG A 177 -9.04 13.28 18.89
C ARG A 177 -9.12 12.16 19.94
N SER A 178 -8.40 12.36 21.05
CA SER A 178 -8.55 11.59 22.30
C SER A 178 -9.76 12.08 23.12
N HIS A 179 -10.96 11.52 22.92
CA HIS A 179 -12.11 11.79 23.80
C HIS A 179 -12.99 10.54 24.03
N GLY A 180 -12.94 9.97 25.24
CA GLY A 180 -14.03 9.16 25.82
C GLY A 180 -13.97 7.65 25.61
N ARG A 181 -13.68 6.90 26.68
CA ARG A 181 -13.81 5.44 26.87
C ARG A 181 -14.57 4.71 25.74
N ALA A 182 -13.85 4.08 24.81
CA ALA A 182 -14.44 3.11 23.91
C ALA A 182 -14.77 1.87 24.76
N THR A 183 -16.06 1.54 24.89
CA THR A 183 -16.53 0.31 25.53
C THR A 183 -16.66 -0.84 24.53
N GLN A 184 -16.21 -0.64 23.29
CA GLN A 184 -16.12 -1.69 22.27
C GLN A 184 -14.63 -1.94 22.07
N VAL A 185 -14.23 -3.21 22.22
CA VAL A 185 -12.88 -3.67 21.89
C VAL A 185 -12.77 -3.54 20.37
N ALA A 186 -11.74 -2.84 19.91
CA ALA A 186 -11.45 -2.71 18.48
C ALA A 186 -11.24 -4.11 17.88
N GLY A 187 -11.74 -4.31 16.66
CA GLY A 187 -11.73 -5.59 15.97
C GLY A 187 -10.36 -5.93 15.42
N ASN A 188 -10.04 -7.21 15.26
CA ASN A 188 -8.93 -7.60 14.39
C ASN A 188 -9.50 -7.79 12.98
N ASP A 189 -9.29 -6.81 12.10
CA ASP A 189 -9.91 -6.76 10.79
C ASP A 189 -8.99 -7.28 9.68
N ALA A 190 -9.56 -8.00 8.73
CA ALA A 190 -8.85 -8.48 7.55
C ALA A 190 -9.41 -7.81 6.30
N VAL A 191 -8.56 -7.09 5.56
CA VAL A 191 -8.93 -6.39 4.33
C VAL A 191 -8.04 -6.82 3.17
N ALA A 192 -8.62 -7.47 2.16
CA ALA A 192 -7.94 -7.82 0.91
C ALA A 192 -8.54 -7.05 -0.27
N ILE A 193 -7.71 -6.25 -0.96
CA ILE A 193 -8.14 -5.41 -2.07
C ILE A 193 -7.28 -5.65 -3.30
N GLN A 194 -7.92 -5.88 -4.43
CA GLN A 194 -7.31 -5.77 -5.74
C GLN A 194 -8.03 -4.69 -6.54
N ALA A 195 -7.28 -3.67 -6.96
CA ALA A 195 -7.83 -2.57 -7.74
C ALA A 195 -6.82 -1.90 -8.66
N GLN A 196 -7.25 -0.93 -9.47
CA GLN A 196 -6.31 -0.01 -10.12
C GLN A 196 -5.94 1.13 -9.17
N ILE A 197 -6.92 1.68 -8.45
CA ILE A 197 -6.72 2.76 -7.48
C ILE A 197 -7.34 2.37 -6.14
N VAL A 198 -6.56 2.51 -5.07
CA VAL A 198 -7.04 2.39 -3.68
C VAL A 198 -6.77 3.70 -2.95
N ASP A 199 -7.83 4.33 -2.43
CA ASP A 199 -7.76 5.60 -1.69
C ASP A 199 -8.50 5.50 -0.35
N ARG A 200 -7.84 5.84 0.75
CA ARG A 200 -8.52 5.97 2.06
C ARG A 200 -9.11 4.66 2.55
N VAL A 201 -8.23 3.75 2.94
CA VAL A 201 -8.56 2.53 3.70
C VAL A 201 -8.12 2.75 5.13
N SER A 202 -8.99 2.47 6.10
CA SER A 202 -8.62 2.52 7.51
C SER A 202 -9.19 1.34 8.28
N THR A 203 -8.36 0.63 9.03
CA THR A 203 -8.84 -0.53 9.80
C THR A 203 -9.16 -0.17 11.23
N GLY A 204 -8.40 0.73 11.86
CA GLY A 204 -8.83 1.43 13.07
C GLY A 204 -7.98 1.09 14.28
N GLY A 205 -8.39 0.13 15.08
CA GLY A 205 -7.49 -0.43 16.08
C GLY A 205 -7.73 -1.92 16.22
N GLY A 206 -6.96 -2.61 17.05
CA GLY A 206 -6.88 -4.06 17.00
C GLY A 206 -5.73 -4.50 16.09
N ASN A 207 -5.45 -5.80 16.04
CA ASN A 207 -4.34 -6.33 15.25
C ASN A 207 -4.85 -6.69 13.86
N ASP A 208 -4.75 -5.74 12.94
CA ASP A 208 -5.35 -5.80 11.63
C ASP A 208 -4.42 -6.45 10.60
N ALA A 209 -5.01 -6.96 9.53
CA ALA A 209 -4.29 -7.49 8.38
C ALA A 209 -4.83 -6.88 7.10
N VAL A 210 -3.96 -6.17 6.38
CA VAL A 210 -4.31 -5.50 5.13
C VAL A 210 -3.42 -6.02 4.00
N ALA A 211 -4.05 -6.48 2.92
CA ALA A 211 -3.37 -6.93 1.71
C ALA A 211 -3.90 -6.17 0.50
N ILE A 212 -3.04 -5.41 -0.19
CA ILE A 212 -3.45 -4.55 -1.31
C ILE A 212 -2.60 -4.84 -2.55
N GLN A 213 -3.26 -4.99 -3.69
CA GLN A 213 -2.62 -4.99 -5.00
C GLN A 213 -3.25 -3.90 -5.87
N ALA A 214 -2.51 -2.85 -6.21
CA ALA A 214 -3.03 -1.80 -7.09
C ALA A 214 -1.96 -1.00 -7.84
N ALA A 215 -2.35 -0.28 -8.90
CA ALA A 215 -1.45 0.63 -9.60
C ALA A 215 -1.15 1.88 -8.76
N LEU A 216 -2.14 2.44 -8.08
CA LEU A 216 -1.95 3.52 -7.11
C LEU A 216 -2.59 3.16 -5.78
N VAL A 217 -1.83 3.31 -4.70
CA VAL A 217 -2.32 3.15 -3.33
C VAL A 217 -2.07 4.42 -2.52
N GLN A 218 -3.09 4.96 -1.87
CA GLN A 218 -2.92 6.17 -1.08
C GLN A 218 -3.82 6.26 0.15
N ASN A 219 -3.33 6.95 1.17
CA ASN A 219 -4.06 7.25 2.41
C ASN A 219 -4.51 5.96 3.13
N ILE A 220 -3.58 5.05 3.40
CA ILE A 220 -3.86 3.79 4.11
C ILE A 220 -3.48 3.98 5.58
N ALA A 221 -4.37 3.61 6.50
CA ALA A 221 -4.18 3.76 7.94
C ALA A 221 -4.60 2.52 8.72
N THR A 222 -3.69 1.76 9.32
CA THR A 222 -4.10 0.56 10.09
C THR A 222 -4.45 0.90 11.54
N GLY A 223 -3.66 1.75 12.20
CA GLY A 223 -4.05 2.49 13.40
C GLY A 223 -3.44 1.94 14.68
N ASP A 224 -4.23 1.69 15.73
CA ASP A 224 -3.68 1.21 17.01
C ASP A 224 -3.71 -0.32 17.09
N GLY A 225 -2.57 -0.99 17.13
CA GLY A 225 -2.45 -2.44 17.30
C GLY A 225 -1.23 -2.96 16.56
N ASN A 226 -0.94 -4.26 16.70
CA ASN A 226 0.16 -4.87 15.96
C ASN A 226 -0.36 -5.32 14.60
N ASP A 227 -0.19 -4.48 13.59
CA ASP A 227 -0.79 -4.65 12.28
C ASP A 227 0.13 -5.38 11.30
N SER A 228 -0.47 -6.03 10.31
CA SER A 228 0.22 -6.67 9.20
C SER A 228 -0.23 -6.06 7.88
N LEU A 229 0.63 -5.31 7.21
CA LEU A 229 0.36 -4.70 5.91
C LEU A 229 1.23 -5.34 4.82
N THR A 230 0.62 -5.92 3.80
CA THR A 230 1.31 -6.38 2.58
C THR A 230 0.78 -5.64 1.36
N MET A 231 1.66 -5.09 0.54
CA MET A 231 1.27 -4.28 -0.60
C MET A 231 2.13 -4.55 -1.83
N VAL A 232 1.46 -4.70 -2.97
CA VAL A 232 2.07 -4.56 -4.29
C VAL A 232 1.47 -3.33 -4.96
N ALA A 233 2.28 -2.29 -5.13
CA ALA A 233 1.87 -1.01 -5.67
C ALA A 233 2.65 -0.64 -6.93
N GLY A 234 2.03 0.09 -7.85
CA GLY A 234 2.77 0.87 -8.83
C GLY A 234 3.38 2.08 -8.10
N ALA A 235 2.52 3.01 -7.70
CA ALA A 235 2.88 4.16 -6.89
C ALA A 235 2.15 4.14 -5.54
N LEU A 236 2.78 4.68 -4.49
CA LEU A 236 2.17 4.76 -3.16
C LEU A 236 2.43 6.09 -2.44
N ARG A 237 1.54 6.49 -1.52
CA ARG A 237 1.78 7.62 -0.60
C ARG A 237 0.82 7.61 0.60
N GLY A 238 1.25 8.18 1.72
CA GLY A 238 0.40 8.33 2.90
C GLY A 238 -0.04 6.98 3.47
N ILE A 239 0.89 6.05 3.55
CA ILE A 239 0.74 4.79 4.27
C ILE A 239 1.15 5.06 5.72
N ASP A 240 0.32 4.66 6.68
CA ASP A 240 0.46 4.96 8.11
C ASP A 240 0.02 3.72 8.89
N THR A 241 0.91 3.05 9.62
CA THR A 241 0.50 1.87 10.40
C THR A 241 0.13 2.20 11.84
N GLY A 242 0.66 3.30 12.40
CA GLY A 242 0.09 3.95 13.56
C GLY A 242 0.84 3.62 14.85
N SER A 243 0.26 2.85 15.76
CA SER A 243 0.88 2.52 17.05
C SER A 243 0.78 1.03 17.32
N GLY A 244 1.88 0.39 17.65
CA GLY A 244 1.99 -1.05 17.85
C GLY A 244 3.29 -1.56 17.23
N ALA A 245 3.54 -2.85 17.33
CA ALA A 245 4.67 -3.47 16.64
C ALA A 245 4.18 -4.02 15.30
N ASP A 246 4.31 -3.21 14.26
CA ASP A 246 3.76 -3.47 12.94
C ASP A 246 4.70 -4.30 12.06
N THR A 247 4.13 -5.05 11.13
CA THR A 247 4.87 -5.78 10.10
C THR A 247 4.39 -5.36 8.72
N VAL A 248 5.28 -4.74 7.95
CA VAL A 248 4.96 -4.14 6.66
C VAL A 248 5.84 -4.74 5.56
N VAL A 249 5.22 -5.16 4.45
CA VAL A 249 5.90 -5.64 3.25
C VAL A 249 5.40 -4.87 2.03
N ILE A 250 6.31 -4.19 1.34
CA ILE A 250 6.00 -3.32 0.21
C ILE A 250 6.85 -3.73 -1.00
N ASP A 251 6.18 -4.02 -2.12
CA ASP A 251 6.76 -4.06 -3.46
C ASP A 251 6.13 -2.94 -4.29
N ALA A 252 6.82 -1.81 -4.38
CA ALA A 252 6.38 -0.62 -5.11
C ALA A 252 7.27 -0.33 -6.32
N VAL A 253 6.83 0.53 -7.22
CA VAL A 253 7.71 1.13 -8.23
C VAL A 253 8.26 2.45 -7.72
N MET A 254 7.40 3.31 -7.17
CA MET A 254 7.77 4.67 -6.75
C MET A 254 6.91 5.22 -5.61
N GLY A 255 7.45 6.18 -4.87
CA GLY A 255 6.68 7.07 -4.00
C GLY A 255 5.94 8.12 -4.84
N ALA A 256 4.71 8.43 -4.44
CA ALA A 256 3.83 9.41 -5.09
C ALA A 256 3.72 10.72 -4.30
N SER A 257 4.40 10.83 -3.16
CA SER A 257 4.50 12.12 -2.47
C SER A 257 5.38 13.04 -3.31
N ASN A 258 4.79 14.15 -3.77
CA ASN A 258 5.45 15.21 -4.55
C ASN A 258 6.65 15.88 -3.85
N ALA A 259 7.02 15.39 -2.66
CA ALA A 259 8.11 15.90 -1.84
C ALA A 259 9.48 15.25 -2.15
N TYR A 260 9.52 14.09 -2.80
CA TYR A 260 10.74 13.29 -2.94
C TYR A 260 10.93 12.76 -4.36
N SER A 261 11.43 13.61 -5.27
CA SER A 261 11.92 13.18 -6.58
C SER A 261 13.45 13.25 -6.58
N TRP A 262 14.14 12.10 -6.49
CA TRP A 262 15.59 11.99 -6.51
C TRP A 262 16.03 11.21 -7.75
N THR A 263 16.40 11.89 -8.83
CA THR A 263 16.95 11.14 -9.96
C THR A 263 18.36 10.66 -9.65
N ARG A 264 18.75 9.48 -10.15
CA ARG A 264 20.13 8.93 -10.10
C ARG A 264 21.22 9.92 -10.55
N SER A 265 20.86 10.95 -11.32
CA SER A 265 21.72 12.03 -11.80
C SER A 265 22.02 13.11 -10.73
N ASP A 266 21.33 13.09 -9.59
CA ASP A 266 21.29 14.20 -8.64
C ASP A 266 22.18 14.02 -7.39
N LEU A 267 22.68 12.81 -7.08
CA LEU A 267 23.59 12.59 -5.94
C LEU A 267 24.88 13.43 -6.00
N ARG A 268 25.30 13.88 -7.20
CA ARG A 268 26.50 14.72 -7.44
C ARG A 268 26.21 16.20 -7.70
N SER A 269 24.98 16.56 -8.06
CA SER A 269 24.72 17.83 -8.77
C SER A 269 23.88 18.82 -7.98
N LYS A 270 23.12 18.36 -6.98
CA LYS A 270 22.30 19.22 -6.13
C LYS A 270 22.32 18.67 -4.71
N GLY A 271 22.91 19.43 -3.79
CA GLY A 271 22.88 19.14 -2.35
C GLY A 271 21.45 18.81 -1.90
N PHE A 272 21.33 17.81 -1.04
CA PHE A 272 20.07 17.16 -0.71
C PHE A 272 19.21 18.16 0.02
N ALA A 273 18.06 18.50 -0.57
CA ALA A 273 17.10 19.40 0.00
C ALA A 273 15.69 18.97 -0.44
N ALA A 274 15.25 17.82 0.06
CA ALA A 274 13.85 17.65 0.39
C ALA A 274 13.73 18.06 1.86
N GLY A 275 12.69 18.82 2.19
CA GLY A 275 12.47 19.23 3.56
C GLY A 275 12.02 18.01 4.35
N HIS A 276 12.80 17.65 5.37
CA HIS A 276 12.41 16.70 6.42
C HIS A 276 10.96 16.93 6.95
N ASP A 277 10.45 18.18 6.88
CA ASP A 277 9.07 18.55 7.25
C ASP A 277 7.97 17.96 6.32
N ALA A 278 8.31 17.31 5.20
CA ALA A 278 7.35 16.67 4.32
C ALA A 278 6.96 15.28 4.85
N PRO A 279 5.66 14.92 4.83
CA PRO A 279 5.24 13.59 5.28
C PRO A 279 5.86 12.51 4.38
N ALA A 280 6.45 11.48 4.99
CA ALA A 280 6.91 10.29 4.28
C ALA A 280 5.76 9.59 3.54
N ASP A 281 6.11 8.87 2.48
CA ASP A 281 5.18 7.99 1.76
C ASP A 281 4.69 6.86 2.66
N VAL A 282 5.58 6.35 3.51
CA VAL A 282 5.30 5.28 4.49
C VAL A 282 5.73 5.76 5.88
N ARG A 283 4.85 5.65 6.86
CA ARG A 283 5.10 5.92 8.28
C ARG A 283 4.68 4.69 9.07
N LEU A 284 5.59 4.12 9.85
CA LEU A 284 5.27 2.94 10.67
C LEU A 284 4.67 3.39 11.99
N GLY A 285 5.30 4.38 12.64
CA GLY A 285 4.69 5.16 13.70
C GLY A 285 5.33 4.88 15.05
N ALA A 286 4.58 4.38 16.02
CA ALA A 286 5.11 4.15 17.36
C ALA A 286 5.12 2.66 17.71
N GLY A 287 6.29 2.14 18.09
CA GLY A 287 6.50 0.74 18.44
C GLY A 287 7.73 0.21 17.71
N ASN A 288 8.04 -1.07 17.92
CA ASN A 288 9.20 -1.67 17.27
C ASN A 288 8.73 -2.34 15.99
N ASP A 289 8.87 -1.65 14.87
CA ASP A 289 8.26 -2.04 13.61
C ASP A 289 9.22 -2.85 12.74
N VAL A 290 8.64 -3.63 11.83
CA VAL A 290 9.38 -4.39 10.82
C VAL A 290 8.90 -3.99 9.44
N LEU A 291 9.78 -3.41 8.63
CA LEU A 291 9.50 -3.06 7.25
C LEU A 291 10.41 -3.84 6.30
N THR A 292 9.83 -4.50 5.30
CA THR A 292 10.54 -4.93 4.10
C THR A 292 10.04 -4.14 2.91
N ILE A 293 10.92 -3.39 2.26
CA ILE A 293 10.57 -2.56 1.11
C ILE A 293 11.46 -2.87 -0.09
N LYS A 294 10.82 -3.08 -1.24
CA LYS A 294 11.44 -3.15 -2.55
C LYS A 294 10.82 -2.06 -3.41
N THR A 295 11.67 -1.27 -4.05
CA THR A 295 11.23 -0.20 -4.96
C THR A 295 12.09 -0.17 -6.22
N VAL A 296 11.64 0.56 -7.24
CA VAL A 296 12.43 0.84 -8.46
C VAL A 296 13.03 2.24 -8.36
N GLU A 297 12.18 3.21 -8.02
CA GLU A 297 12.53 4.61 -7.77
C GLU A 297 12.46 4.92 -6.27
N ASP A 298 12.48 6.20 -5.91
CA ASP A 298 12.53 6.59 -4.51
C ASP A 298 11.20 6.38 -3.80
N VAL A 299 11.29 5.86 -2.57
CA VAL A 299 10.20 5.87 -1.60
C VAL A 299 10.73 6.45 -0.29
N SER A 300 10.00 7.40 0.28
CA SER A 300 10.30 7.97 1.59
C SER A 300 9.62 7.18 2.70
N VAL A 301 10.36 6.89 3.76
CA VAL A 301 9.93 6.07 4.89
C VAL A 301 10.33 6.78 6.18
N SER A 302 9.46 6.76 7.19
CA SER A 302 9.78 7.05 8.59
C SER A 302 9.43 5.80 9.40
N GLY A 303 10.40 5.31 10.17
CA GLY A 303 10.16 4.27 11.17
C GLY A 303 9.29 4.84 12.29
N GLY A 304 9.73 5.97 12.84
CA GLY A 304 9.03 6.69 13.89
C GLY A 304 9.68 6.39 15.23
N THR A 305 8.90 6.29 16.31
CA THR A 305 9.46 6.04 17.64
C THR A 305 9.50 4.55 17.96
N GLY A 306 10.64 4.03 18.37
CA GLY A 306 10.86 2.63 18.70
C GLY A 306 12.20 2.14 18.17
N ASP A 307 12.52 0.87 18.38
CA ASP A 307 13.70 0.27 17.77
C ASP A 307 13.25 -0.52 16.53
N ASP A 308 13.38 0.06 15.35
CA ASP A 308 12.81 -0.48 14.11
C ASP A 308 13.77 -1.39 13.33
N LEU A 309 13.21 -2.36 12.61
CA LEU A 309 13.93 -3.22 11.67
C LEU A 309 13.47 -2.95 10.23
N ILE A 310 14.33 -2.32 9.44
CA ILE A 310 14.02 -1.93 8.05
C ILE A 310 14.92 -2.69 7.08
N HIS A 311 14.32 -3.47 6.18
CA HIS A 311 15.01 -4.18 5.11
C HIS A 311 14.74 -3.50 3.75
N VAL A 312 15.76 -2.83 3.22
CA VAL A 312 15.76 -2.26 1.86
C VAL A 312 16.20 -3.33 0.88
N ALA A 313 15.23 -4.06 0.34
CA ALA A 313 15.45 -5.21 -0.54
C ALA A 313 15.87 -4.81 -1.97
N GLY A 314 15.72 -3.55 -2.36
CA GLY A 314 16.13 -3.03 -3.67
C GLY A 314 15.60 -1.62 -3.95
N GLY A 315 16.21 -0.94 -4.91
CA GLY A 315 15.84 0.42 -5.31
C GLY A 315 16.51 1.51 -4.47
N SER A 316 15.82 2.64 -4.32
CA SER A 316 16.26 3.80 -3.54
C SER A 316 15.26 4.08 -2.42
N VAL A 317 15.73 4.18 -1.19
CA VAL A 317 14.90 4.53 -0.04
C VAL A 317 15.46 5.74 0.68
N VAL A 318 14.58 6.67 1.06
CA VAL A 318 14.91 7.78 1.94
C VAL A 318 14.30 7.52 3.31
N LEU A 319 15.14 7.32 4.32
CA LEU A 319 14.73 7.18 5.71
C LEU A 319 14.74 8.54 6.39
N GLN A 320 13.58 9.00 6.83
CA GLN A 320 13.47 10.12 7.74
C GLN A 320 13.81 9.65 9.15
N TYR A 321 14.60 10.45 9.86
CA TYR A 321 14.92 10.19 11.26
C TYR A 321 14.84 11.48 12.07
N ASP A 322 14.03 11.47 13.11
CA ASP A 322 13.82 12.53 14.08
C ASP A 322 14.50 12.24 15.42
N ALA A 323 14.74 13.30 16.21
CA ALA A 323 15.33 13.14 17.53
C ALA A 323 14.37 12.37 18.46
N GLY A 324 14.81 11.20 18.93
CA GLY A 324 14.00 10.34 19.80
C GLY A 324 13.34 9.17 19.08
N ASP A 325 13.62 8.98 17.78
CA ASP A 325 13.11 7.86 17.00
C ASP A 325 13.59 6.52 17.55
N GLY A 326 14.84 6.42 18.03
CA GLY A 326 15.30 5.21 18.73
C GLY A 326 16.55 4.59 18.11
N ASN A 327 16.71 3.27 18.26
CA ASN A 327 17.86 2.52 17.76
C ASN A 327 17.46 1.55 16.65
N ASP A 328 17.61 2.02 15.42
CA ASP A 328 17.14 1.29 14.25
C ASP A 328 18.21 0.35 13.69
N VAL A 329 17.76 -0.75 13.10
CA VAL A 329 18.57 -1.65 12.29
C VAL A 329 18.07 -1.61 10.85
N VAL A 330 18.95 -1.23 9.94
CA VAL A 330 18.64 -1.14 8.50
C VAL A 330 19.49 -2.14 7.74
N SER A 331 18.87 -3.14 7.11
CA SER A 331 19.56 -4.06 6.21
C SER A 331 19.41 -3.60 4.77
N VAL A 332 20.51 -3.35 4.06
CA VAL A 332 20.51 -2.85 2.68
C VAL A 332 21.00 -3.92 1.72
N ALA A 333 20.17 -4.27 0.74
CA ALA A 333 20.53 -5.22 -0.31
C ALA A 333 21.65 -4.66 -1.21
N ALA A 334 22.46 -5.56 -1.79
CA ALA A 334 23.56 -5.17 -2.65
C ALA A 334 23.08 -4.30 -3.84
N GLY A 335 23.72 -3.15 -4.03
CA GLY A 335 23.37 -2.18 -5.07
C GLY A 335 22.15 -1.29 -4.78
N ALA A 336 21.41 -1.53 -3.70
CA ALA A 336 20.35 -0.62 -3.25
C ALA A 336 20.94 0.70 -2.71
N THR A 337 20.17 1.78 -2.79
CA THR A 337 20.59 3.10 -2.32
C THR A 337 19.79 3.51 -1.10
N LEU A 338 20.48 4.07 -0.11
CA LEU A 338 19.89 4.58 1.12
C LEU A 338 20.27 6.05 1.31
N ALA A 339 19.29 6.89 1.57
CA ALA A 339 19.51 8.24 2.07
C ALA A 339 18.88 8.38 3.45
N ILE A 340 19.57 9.03 4.37
CA ILE A 340 19.06 9.35 5.70
C ILE A 340 18.79 10.86 5.73
N ASP A 341 17.54 11.24 5.97
CA ASP A 341 17.04 12.62 6.05
C ASP A 341 16.74 12.99 7.51
N LEU A 342 17.66 13.75 8.10
CA LEU A 342 17.67 14.09 9.51
C LEU A 342 16.76 15.28 9.83
N GLY A 343 16.07 15.12 10.96
CA GLY A 343 15.34 16.17 11.63
C GLY A 343 16.24 17.30 12.09
N ARG A 344 15.61 18.46 12.35
CA ARG A 344 16.35 19.67 12.73
C ARG A 344 17.08 19.46 14.04
N GLY A 345 18.38 19.72 14.03
CA GLY A 345 19.22 19.65 15.23
C GLY A 345 19.62 18.24 15.65
N VAL A 346 19.37 17.22 14.80
CA VAL A 346 19.94 15.88 15.01
C VAL A 346 21.43 15.91 14.66
N GLU A 347 22.26 15.91 15.69
CA GLU A 347 23.71 15.73 15.55
C GLU A 347 24.03 14.28 15.22
N TRP A 348 25.03 14.06 14.35
CA TRP A 348 25.36 12.71 13.90
C TRP A 348 26.86 12.45 13.80
N SER A 349 27.23 11.18 13.96
CA SER A 349 28.55 10.65 13.64
C SER A 349 28.42 9.25 13.04
N ALA A 350 29.37 8.82 12.23
CA ALA A 350 29.32 7.51 11.59
C ALA A 350 30.65 6.78 11.71
N GLN A 351 30.60 5.48 12.01
CA GLN A 351 31.75 4.60 12.10
C GLN A 351 31.48 3.27 11.41
N TRP A 352 32.51 2.71 10.77
CA TRP A 352 32.43 1.39 10.16
C TRP A 352 32.71 0.30 11.19
N GLU A 353 31.91 -0.77 11.14
CA GLU A 353 32.07 -1.98 11.94
C GLU A 353 31.94 -3.21 11.04
N GLY A 354 33.08 -3.69 10.52
CA GLY A 354 33.07 -4.77 9.53
C GLY A 354 32.44 -4.29 8.21
N ASP A 355 31.36 -4.97 7.79
CA ASP A 355 30.56 -4.63 6.61
C ASP A 355 29.37 -3.71 6.92
N ALA A 356 29.16 -3.37 8.19
CA ALA A 356 28.11 -2.49 8.65
C ALA A 356 28.61 -1.05 8.89
N LEU A 357 27.70 -0.08 8.76
CA LEU A 357 27.91 1.31 9.15
C LEU A 357 27.03 1.63 10.35
N VAL A 358 27.61 2.04 11.46
CA VAL A 358 26.87 2.50 12.65
C VAL A 358 26.86 4.02 12.65
N VAL A 359 25.67 4.59 12.60
CA VAL A 359 25.43 6.03 12.65
C VAL A 359 24.83 6.38 14.01
N GLN A 360 25.52 7.18 14.80
CA GLN A 360 24.95 7.76 16.02
C GLN A 360 24.11 8.98 15.62
N LEU A 361 22.89 9.09 16.13
CA LEU A 361 21.88 10.08 15.75
C LEU A 361 21.28 10.73 17.01
N GLY A 362 21.95 11.73 17.57
CA GLY A 362 21.61 12.28 18.89
C GLY A 362 21.68 11.21 19.98
N GLU A 363 20.56 10.98 20.67
CA GLU A 363 20.45 9.95 21.73
C GLU A 363 20.22 8.53 21.16
N GLY A 364 19.76 8.42 19.91
CA GLY A 364 19.51 7.15 19.24
C GLY A 364 20.60 6.79 18.23
N SER A 365 20.37 5.72 17.47
CA SER A 365 21.37 5.21 16.52
C SER A 365 20.71 4.49 15.35
N MET A 366 21.47 4.29 14.28
CA MET A 366 21.08 3.48 13.14
C MET A 366 22.24 2.56 12.76
N ARG A 367 22.05 1.26 12.87
CA ARG A 367 23.00 0.25 12.39
C ARG A 367 22.59 -0.19 10.99
N ILE A 368 23.42 0.13 10.01
CA ILE A 368 23.19 -0.22 8.60
C ILE A 368 23.99 -1.48 8.26
N GLU A 369 23.32 -2.62 8.19
CA GLU A 369 23.90 -3.91 7.79
C GLU A 369 23.99 -4.03 6.27
N GLY A 370 25.07 -4.66 5.78
CA GLY A 370 25.34 -4.76 4.34
C GLY A 370 25.77 -3.43 3.70
N ALA A 371 26.08 -2.40 4.50
CA ALA A 371 26.43 -1.06 4.04
C ALA A 371 27.60 -1.05 3.04
N ALA A 372 28.56 -1.97 3.19
CA ALA A 372 29.71 -2.09 2.27
C ALA A 372 29.33 -2.55 0.85
N TYR A 373 28.13 -3.12 0.68
CA TYR A 373 27.62 -3.63 -0.59
C TYR A 373 26.51 -2.74 -1.18
N ALA A 374 26.08 -1.70 -0.46
CA ALA A 374 25.10 -0.75 -0.95
C ALA A 374 25.61 0.00 -2.19
N GLY A 375 24.70 0.40 -3.07
CA GLY A 375 25.05 1.25 -4.22
C GLY A 375 25.55 2.62 -3.78
N ALA A 376 24.84 3.25 -2.84
CA ALA A 376 25.29 4.44 -2.13
C ALA A 376 24.54 4.60 -0.80
N ILE A 377 25.20 5.25 0.17
CA ILE A 377 24.61 5.68 1.43
C ILE A 377 24.93 7.16 1.63
N GLY A 378 23.89 7.99 1.77
CA GLY A 378 24.00 9.41 2.06
C GLY A 378 23.28 9.79 3.35
N ILE A 379 23.73 10.86 3.99
CA ILE A 379 23.08 11.45 5.16
C ILE A 379 23.05 12.98 5.07
N GLY A 380 21.87 13.57 5.18
CA GLY A 380 21.63 15.00 5.12
C GLY A 380 20.42 15.37 5.97
N GLY A 381 20.05 16.64 6.00
CA GLY A 381 18.89 17.09 6.76
C GLY A 381 18.61 18.57 6.56
N ALA A 382 17.48 19.04 7.09
CA ALA A 382 17.05 20.43 6.93
C ALA A 382 18.08 21.43 7.48
N GLY A 383 18.79 22.12 6.57
CA GLY A 383 19.80 23.13 6.90
C GLY A 383 21.24 22.61 7.04
N ALA A 384 21.49 21.33 6.80
CA ALA A 384 22.82 20.72 6.85
C ALA A 384 23.34 20.35 5.46
N THR A 385 24.67 20.40 5.27
CA THR A 385 25.30 19.88 4.05
C THR A 385 25.19 18.37 4.03
N THR A 386 24.70 17.83 2.92
CA THR A 386 24.66 16.39 2.75
C THR A 386 26.04 15.79 2.60
N LYS A 387 26.23 14.61 3.16
CA LYS A 387 27.46 13.86 3.08
C LYS A 387 27.21 12.45 2.55
N ILE A 388 28.05 12.04 1.61
CA ILE A 388 28.11 10.65 1.15
C ILE A 388 28.96 9.86 2.15
N LEU A 389 28.37 8.84 2.76
CA LEU A 389 29.03 7.94 3.70
C LEU A 389 29.62 6.72 2.98
N HIS A 390 28.95 6.28 1.92
CA HIS A 390 29.38 5.18 1.06
C HIS A 390 28.93 5.41 -0.38
N GLN A 391 29.73 5.01 -1.35
CA GLN A 391 29.33 4.91 -2.75
C GLN A 391 30.16 3.80 -3.41
N ALA A 392 29.47 2.86 -4.07
CA ALA A 392 30.14 1.81 -4.82
C ALA A 392 30.97 2.43 -5.97
N PRO A 393 32.13 1.85 -6.31
CA PRO A 393 32.93 2.32 -7.45
C PRO A 393 32.08 2.32 -8.72
N VAL A 394 32.08 3.42 -9.47
CA VAL A 394 31.54 3.42 -10.83
C VAL A 394 32.46 2.51 -11.64
N MET A 395 31.98 1.33 -12.05
CA MET A 395 32.71 0.54 -13.05
C MET A 395 32.70 1.33 -14.34
N ASP A 396 33.85 1.91 -14.68
CA ASP A 396 34.08 2.52 -15.97
C ASP A 396 34.08 1.39 -17.02
N LEU A 397 33.00 1.29 -17.79
CA LEU A 397 32.87 0.30 -18.87
C LEU A 397 33.59 0.74 -20.15
N SER A 398 34.50 1.72 -20.10
CA SER A 398 35.26 2.21 -21.25
C SER A 398 36.69 1.63 -21.39
N ALA A 399 36.87 0.34 -21.08
CA ALA A 399 38.14 -0.39 -21.30
C ALA A 399 38.07 -1.38 -22.46
#